data_AF-K0I778-F1
#
_entry.id   AF-K0I778-F1
#
_cell.length_a   1.000
_cell.length_b   1.000
_cell.length_c   1.000
_cell.angle_alpha   90.00
_cell.angle_beta   90.00
_cell.angle_gamma   90.00
#
_symmetry.space_group_name_H-M   'P 1'
#
loop_
_entity.id
_entity.type
_entity.pdbx_description
1 polymer ?
#
loop_
_entity_poly.entity_id
_entity_poly.type
_entity_poly.pdbx_seq_one_letter_code
_entity_poly.pdbx_strand_id
1 'polypeptide(L)' 'MAAPLNAHPRFNVFGRIVEVRREGALWQAYRVGADGKRSPSGFVIPDFVQEHELAQFLEDLFHESASPHNGDVYRID' A
#
# COMPACT_ATOMS: atom_id res chain seq x y z
N MET A 1 -12.07 -21.09 -7.87
CA MET A 1 -11.70 -19.66 -7.91
C MET A 1 -11.72 -19.17 -6.46
N ALA A 2 -10.55 -18.99 -5.85
CA ALA A 2 -10.49 -18.62 -4.43
C ALA A 2 -10.42 -17.10 -4.30
N ALA A 3 -11.54 -16.48 -3.94
CA ALA A 3 -11.55 -15.41 -2.96
C ALA A 3 -12.16 -16.04 -1.70
N PRO A 4 -11.59 -15.84 -0.49
CA PRO A 4 -11.17 -14.52 -0.01
C PRO A 4 -9.87 -14.52 0.82
N LEU A 5 -9.17 -13.38 0.84
CA LEU A 5 -8.49 -12.94 2.06
C LEU A 5 -9.00 -11.54 2.35
N ASN A 6 -9.94 -11.45 3.30
CA ASN A 6 -10.53 -10.21 3.81
C ASN A 6 -9.52 -9.29 4.54
N ALA A 7 -8.22 -9.41 4.27
CA ALA A 7 -7.22 -8.48 4.73
C ALA A 7 -6.74 -7.69 3.52
N HIS A 8 -7.27 -6.48 3.35
CA HIS A 8 -6.70 -5.49 2.45
C HIS A 8 -5.19 -5.39 2.76
N PRO A 9 -4.29 -5.67 1.79
CA PRO A 9 -2.87 -5.71 2.08
C PRO A 9 -2.40 -4.36 2.64
N ARG A 10 -1.65 -4.45 3.72
CA ARG A 10 -1.00 -3.30 4.34
C ARG A 10 0.48 -3.33 4.05
N PHE A 11 1.05 -2.15 3.92
CA PHE A 11 2.46 -1.96 3.67
C PHE A 11 3.00 -0.92 4.65
N ASN A 12 4.20 -1.19 5.16
CA ASN A 12 5.04 -0.11 5.64
C ASN A 12 5.74 0.48 4.40
N VAL A 13 5.50 1.77 4.15
CA VAL A 13 6.11 2.56 3.08
C VAL A 13 6.99 3.62 3.74
N PHE A 14 8.28 3.34 3.89
CA PHE A 14 9.26 4.26 4.51
C PHE A 14 8.80 4.85 5.86
N GLY A 15 8.22 4.00 6.73
CA GLY A 15 7.73 4.36 8.05
C GLY A 15 6.26 4.80 8.10
N ARG A 16 5.52 4.72 6.99
CA ARG A 16 4.09 5.07 6.92
C ARG A 16 3.26 3.84 6.58
N ILE A 17 2.16 3.63 7.30
CA ILE A 17 1.24 2.52 7.01
C ILE A 17 0.31 2.91 5.86
N VAL A 18 0.29 2.11 4.81
CA VAL A 18 -0.62 2.22 3.67
C VAL A 18 -1.43 0.94 3.54
N GLU A 19 -2.75 1.04 3.53
CA GLU A 19 -3.66 -0.06 3.23
C GLU A 19 -4.14 0.09 1.78
N VAL A 20 -3.96 -0.96 0.97
CA VAL A 20 -4.38 -0.99 -0.43
C VAL A 20 -5.62 -1.86 -0.57
N ARG A 21 -6.65 -1.33 -1.21
CA ARG A 21 -7.94 -2.00 -1.39
C ARG A 21 -8.26 -2.14 -2.86
N ARG A 22 -8.79 -3.30 -3.27
CA ARG A 22 -9.39 -3.43 -4.59
C ARG A 22 -10.81 -2.85 -4.53
N GLU A 23 -11.04 -1.77 -5.26
CA GLU A 23 -12.35 -1.10 -5.36
C GLU A 23 -12.77 -1.11 -6.84
N GLY A 24 -13.60 -2.09 -7.19
CA GLY A 24 -13.96 -2.36 -8.58
C GLY A 24 -12.74 -2.81 -9.40
N ALA A 25 -12.46 -2.10 -10.49
CA ALA A 25 -11.29 -2.39 -11.33
C ALA A 25 -9.99 -1.82 -10.73
N LEU A 26 -10.06 -0.77 -9.92
CA LEU A 26 -8.89 -0.02 -9.48
C LEU A 26 -8.42 -0.43 -8.08
N TRP A 27 -7.18 -0.09 -7.79
CA TRP A 27 -6.62 -0.13 -6.44
C TRP A 27 -6.71 1.26 -5.81
N GLN A 28 -7.33 1.32 -4.63
CA GLN A 28 -7.39 2.51 -3.81
C GLN A 28 -6.46 2.38 -2.62
N ALA A 29 -5.56 3.34 -2.45
CA ALA A 29 -4.63 3.38 -1.34
C ALA A 29 -5.10 4.35 -0.25
N TYR A 30 -5.00 3.93 1.00
CA TYR A 30 -5.37 4.68 2.19
C TYR A 30 -4.19 4.75 3.15
N ARG A 31 -3.86 5.94 3.64
CA ARG A 31 -2.94 6.09 4.77
C ARG A 31 -3.66 5.67 6.05
N VAL A 32 -3.03 4.85 6.87
CA VAL A 32 -3.53 4.47 8.20
C VAL A 32 -2.80 5.29 9.25
N GLY A 33 -3.54 6.10 10.00
CA GLY A 33 -3.02 6.88 11.13
C GLY A 33 -2.73 6.00 12.35
N ALA A 34 -1.99 6.53 13.32
CA ALA A 34 -1.71 5.83 14.58
C ALA A 34 -2.98 5.51 15.39
N ASP A 35 -4.06 6.28 15.18
CA ASP A 35 -5.39 6.06 15.74
C ASP A 35 -6.23 5.05 14.94
N GLY A 36 -5.65 4.40 13.93
CA GLY A 36 -6.30 3.40 13.08
C GLY A 36 -7.24 3.97 12.01
N LYS A 37 -7.44 5.29 11.98
CA LYS A 37 -8.26 5.95 10.95
C LYS A 37 -7.58 5.90 9.59
N ARG A 38 -8.42 5.83 8.56
CA ARG A 38 -8.01 5.78 7.15
C ARG A 38 -8.26 7.13 6.50
N SER A 39 -7.28 7.62 5.75
CA SER A 39 -7.43 8.80 4.89
C SER A 39 -6.99 8.43 3.46
N PRO A 40 -7.68 8.91 2.41
CA PRO A 40 -7.21 8.70 1.05
C PRO A 40 -5.77 9.18 0.88
N SER A 41 -4.94 8.36 0.25
CA SER A 41 -3.51 8.66 0.07
C SER A 41 -3.22 9.68 -1.02
N GLY A 42 -4.21 10.01 -1.87
CA GLY A 42 -4.09 11.00 -2.94
C GLY A 42 -3.48 10.47 -4.24
N PHE A 43 -3.21 9.17 -4.34
CA PHE A 43 -2.77 8.51 -5.57
C PHE A 43 -3.65 7.29 -5.91
N VAL A 44 -3.55 6.84 -7.15
CA VAL A 44 -4.25 5.66 -7.68
C VAL A 44 -3.20 4.66 -8.13
N ILE A 45 -3.40 3.37 -7.84
CA ILE A 45 -2.56 2.31 -8.39
C ILE A 45 -3.28 1.70 -9.60
N PRO A 46 -2.63 1.59 -10.77
CA PRO A 46 -3.26 1.04 -11.97
C PRO A 46 -3.78 -0.39 -11.78
N ASP A 47 -4.87 -0.75 -12.46
CA ASP A 47 -5.56 -2.04 -12.27
C ASP A 47 -4.71 -3.27 -12.66
N PHE A 48 -3.76 -3.06 -13.58
CA PHE A 48 -2.85 -4.08 -14.08
C PHE A 48 -1.74 -4.46 -13.09
N VAL A 49 -1.50 -3.64 -12.05
CA VAL A 49 -0.53 -3.97 -11.00
C VAL A 49 -1.11 -5.14 -10.19
N GLN A 50 -0.40 -6.25 -10.12
CA GLN A 50 -0.84 -7.41 -9.33
C GLN A 50 -0.53 -7.21 -7.85
N GLU A 51 -1.22 -7.94 -6.98
CA GLU A 51 -1.05 -7.79 -5.52
C GLU A 51 0.41 -7.98 -5.07
N HIS A 52 1.14 -8.91 -5.69
CA HIS A 52 2.54 -9.17 -5.36
C HIS A 52 3.50 -8.08 -5.87
N GLU A 53 3.05 -7.24 -6.80
CA GLU A 53 3.82 -6.12 -7.36
C GLU A 53 3.59 -4.82 -6.58
N LEU A 54 2.61 -4.78 -5.66
CA LEU A 54 2.24 -3.58 -4.91
C LEU A 54 3.40 -3.02 -4.07
N ALA A 55 4.23 -3.88 -3.47
CA ALA A 55 5.38 -3.41 -2.69
C ALA A 55 6.40 -2.70 -3.59
N GLN A 56 6.77 -3.30 -4.71
CA GLN A 56 7.67 -2.69 -5.69
C GLN A 56 7.11 -1.38 -6.24
N PHE A 57 5.82 -1.38 -6.59
CA PHE A 57 5.16 -0.17 -7.09
C PHE A 57 5.22 0.98 -6.09
N LEU A 58 4.97 0.69 -4.80
CA LEU A 58 5.03 1.68 -3.73
C LEU A 58 6.47 2.14 -3.45
N GLU A 59 7.45 1.26 -3.59
CA GLU A 59 8.88 1.61 -3.51
C GLU A 59 9.26 2.57 -4.63
N ASP A 60 8.97 2.24 -5.88
CA ASP A 60 9.28 3.06 -7.05
C ASP A 60 8.61 4.44 -6.96
N LEU A 61 7.35 4.48 -6.52
CA LEU A 61 6.56 5.71 -6.39
C LEU A 61 7.09 6.64 -5.27
N PHE A 62 7.62 6.08 -4.18
CA PHE A 62 7.99 6.84 -2.99
C PHE A 62 9.48 6.79 -2.63
N HIS A 63 10.35 6.30 -3.52
CA HIS A 63 11.78 6.10 -3.22
C HIS A 63 12.49 7.35 -2.67
N GLU A 64 12.05 8.56 -3.05
CA GLU A 64 12.58 9.82 -2.52
C GLU A 64 12.29 10.02 -1.01
N SER A 65 11.31 9.31 -0.46
CA SER A 65 10.99 9.30 0.96
C SER A 65 11.85 8.32 1.77
N ALA A 66 12.69 7.52 1.12
CA ALA A 66 13.60 6.61 1.80
C ALA A 66 14.58 7.38 2.68
N SER A 67 14.89 6.82 3.84
CA SER A 67 15.82 7.40 4.80
C SER A 67 16.66 6.30 5.44
N PRO A 68 17.82 6.62 6.05
CA PRO A 68 18.67 5.62 6.70
C PRO A 68 17.96 4.75 7.75
N HIS A 69 16.89 5.27 8.37
CA HIS A 69 16.11 4.58 9.39
C HIS A 69 14.83 3.91 8.86
N ASN A 70 14.40 4.23 7.64
CA ASN A 70 13.20 3.72 7.00
C ASN A 70 13.48 3.65 5.50
N GLY A 71 14.25 2.64 5.08
CA GLY A 71 14.80 2.54 3.73
C GLY A 71 14.02 1.61 2.81
N ASP A 72 12.99 0.94 3.31
CA ASP A 72 12.35 -0.18 2.63
C ASP A 72 10.83 -0.05 2.60
N VAL A 73 10.23 -0.73 1.61
CA VAL A 73 8.78 -0.96 1.52
C VAL A 73 8.50 -2.45 1.68
N TYR A 74 7.66 -2.81 2.64
CA TYR A 74 7.35 -4.22 2.89
C TYR A 74 5.90 -4.42 3.35
N ARG A 75 5.34 -5.57 2.98
CA ARG A 75 4.00 -5.99 3.42
C ARG A 75 4.01 -6.25 4.92
N ILE A 76 2.94 -5.85 5.59
CA ILE A 76 2.69 -6.12 7.01
C ILE A 76 1.35 -6.83 7.16
N ASP A 77 1.27 -7.76 8.11
CA ASP A 77 0.07 -8.54 8.44
C ASP A 77 -0.86 -7.76 9.40
#